data_AF-A0A946P534-F1
#
_entry.id   AF-A0A946P534-F1
#
_cell.length_a   1.000
_cell.length_b   1.000
_cell.length_c   1.000
_cell.angle_alpha   90.00
_cell.angle_beta   90.00
_cell.angle_gamma   90.00
#
_symmetry.space_group_name_H-M   'P 1'
#
loop_
_entity.id
_entity.type
_entity.pdbx_description
1 polymer ?
#
loop_
_entity_poly.entity_id
_entity_poly.type
_entity_poly.pdbx_seq_one_letter_code
_entity_poly.pdbx_strand_id
1 'polypeptide(L)'
;MKSESTTLQGLILTRQWCDSVNGQSLVYWLATNHGSVRIEFPDQESVFFIPASSIPRAEPVLAAQLKWRSAQVELCCFSETNEPAIACYFRNQRDLGLARALLQNHHIPTYEADIRPTDRYLMERFVQGTLEVSGDFNFAEGYLTAENPKIRKASYEPRLSVVSLDIETSISNGNILSIAVDSDDVRKVFMLGKTRPSSLPYLEFIDDESSLLRRFMAWFAELDPDVIIGWSVVAFDLKFLQDRADTLGLEFNIGRGRSTVSWRFLDRGQQRVYAVVPGRVVLDGIELLRTATYSFESFSLENVSRELLGRGKLVHDVDSRAVEIEDMHRTDQESLARYNLEDCTLVLDIFKHTGLIDFAIRRSCLTGLEMDRQGGSVAAFDFLYLPKLHRAGFVAPVVDQETIVHSPGGHVLDSLPGLYRDVIVLDFKSLYPSIIRTFHVDPLAMIKAGGDRIPGFLEASFSKNYHILPGVIEELWQARDEAKKNSDAAGSQAIKIIMNSFYGVLGTPGCRFFDSRLASSITMRGHEILQKTRDLIEDQGYTVIYGDTDSVFVLLDQVEG
;
A
#
# COMPACT_ATOMS: atom_id res chain seq x y z
N MET A 1 -17.13 -21.25 35.80
CA MET A 1 -16.78 -21.54 34.39
C MET A 1 -16.49 -20.22 33.71
N LYS A 2 -15.23 -19.90 33.41
CA LYS A 2 -14.92 -18.79 32.51
C LYS A 2 -15.41 -19.22 31.12
N SER A 3 -16.24 -18.42 30.46
CA SER A 3 -16.52 -18.65 29.04
C SER A 3 -15.17 -18.63 28.31
N GLU A 4 -14.90 -19.67 27.51
CA GLU A 4 -13.75 -19.63 26.62
C GLU A 4 -13.98 -18.48 25.65
N SER A 5 -13.12 -17.46 25.72
CA SER A 5 -13.13 -16.39 24.73
C SER A 5 -12.87 -17.03 23.38
N THR A 6 -13.85 -16.93 22.48
CA THR A 6 -13.70 -17.43 21.12
C THR A 6 -12.66 -16.59 20.41
N THR A 7 -11.80 -17.21 19.59
CA THR A 7 -10.80 -16.52 18.79
C THR A 7 -11.07 -16.74 17.31
N LEU A 8 -10.87 -15.70 16.52
CA LEU A 8 -10.94 -15.74 15.06
C LEU A 8 -9.65 -15.19 14.48
N GLN A 9 -9.20 -15.77 13.37
CA GLN A 9 -8.09 -15.25 12.58
C GLN A 9 -8.63 -14.64 11.30
N GLY A 10 -8.03 -13.52 10.88
CA GLY A 10 -8.50 -12.82 9.69
C GLY A 10 -7.46 -11.92 9.05
N LEU A 11 -7.71 -11.62 7.78
CA LEU A 11 -7.02 -10.58 7.02
C LEU A 11 -7.76 -9.27 7.18
N ILE A 12 -7.04 -8.18 7.47
CA ILE A 12 -7.61 -6.83 7.52
C ILE A 12 -7.96 -6.39 6.09
N LEU A 13 -9.25 -6.17 5.83
CA LEU A 13 -9.75 -5.64 4.57
C LEU A 13 -9.66 -4.11 4.56
N THR A 14 -10.24 -3.47 5.57
CA THR A 14 -10.27 -2.00 5.67
C THR A 14 -10.03 -1.55 7.10
N ARG A 15 -9.49 -0.34 7.24
CA ARG A 15 -9.30 0.36 8.50
C ARG A 15 -9.85 1.78 8.42
N GLN A 16 -10.56 2.21 9.45
CA GLN A 16 -11.15 3.54 9.57
C GLN A 16 -10.98 4.05 11.00
N TRP A 17 -11.00 5.36 11.17
CA TRP A 17 -11.29 5.95 12.47
C TRP A 17 -12.50 6.87 12.34
N CYS A 18 -13.28 6.95 13.41
CA CYS A 18 -14.47 7.79 13.48
C CYS A 18 -14.33 8.70 14.69
N ASP A 19 -14.33 10.01 14.45
CA ASP A 19 -14.38 10.99 15.53
C ASP A 19 -15.86 11.26 15.88
N SER A 20 -16.19 11.16 17.17
CA SER A 20 -17.52 11.46 17.70
C SER A 20 -17.42 12.50 18.82
N VAL A 21 -18.58 12.98 19.30
CA VAL A 21 -18.64 13.88 20.46
C VAL A 21 -18.06 13.22 21.72
N ASN A 22 -18.15 11.90 21.83
CA ASN A 22 -17.71 11.14 23.00
C ASN A 22 -16.22 10.77 22.96
N GLY A 23 -15.58 10.82 21.78
CA GLY A 23 -14.21 10.40 21.56
C GLY A 23 -14.02 9.79 20.18
N GLN A 24 -12.86 9.17 19.96
CA GLN A 24 -12.52 8.50 18.71
C GLN A 24 -12.66 6.98 18.85
N SER A 25 -13.23 6.35 17.83
CA SER A 25 -13.22 4.90 17.64
C SER A 25 -12.28 4.52 16.50
N LEU A 26 -11.59 3.39 16.65
CA LEU A 26 -10.87 2.73 15.55
C LEU A 26 -11.67 1.52 15.09
N VAL A 27 -11.94 1.44 13.79
CA VAL A 27 -12.74 0.38 13.17
C VAL A 27 -11.88 -0.39 12.19
N TYR A 28 -11.97 -1.71 12.24
CA TYR A 28 -11.35 -2.59 11.27
C TYR A 28 -12.36 -3.62 10.78
N TRP A 29 -12.27 -3.97 9.52
CA TRP A 29 -13.02 -5.08 8.93
C TRP A 29 -12.06 -6.19 8.55
N LEU A 30 -12.43 -7.42 8.89
CA LEU A 30 -11.62 -8.61 8.65
C LEU A 30 -12.36 -9.57 7.73
N ALA A 31 -11.64 -10.21 6.82
CA ALA A 31 -12.07 -11.45 6.17
C ALA A 31 -11.60 -12.65 7.00
N THR A 32 -12.53 -13.52 7.37
CA THR A 32 -12.27 -14.75 8.12
C THR A 32 -12.94 -15.95 7.45
N ASN A 33 -12.63 -17.15 7.93
CA ASN A 33 -13.31 -18.38 7.51
C ASN A 33 -14.78 -18.46 7.98
N HIS A 34 -15.21 -17.53 8.85
CA HIS A 34 -16.59 -17.42 9.33
C HIS A 34 -17.33 -16.21 8.71
N GLY A 35 -16.78 -15.67 7.61
CA GLY A 35 -17.29 -14.46 6.95
C GLY A 35 -16.63 -13.19 7.47
N SER A 36 -17.29 -12.07 7.26
CA SER A 36 -16.76 -10.76 7.60
C SER A 36 -16.92 -10.42 9.08
N VAL A 37 -15.89 -9.81 9.67
CA VAL A 37 -15.90 -9.39 11.08
C VAL A 37 -15.59 -7.90 11.16
N ARG A 38 -16.49 -7.11 11.75
CA ARG A 38 -16.27 -5.71 12.12
C ARG A 38 -15.82 -5.65 13.57
N ILE A 39 -14.62 -5.11 13.81
CA ILE A 39 -14.09 -4.88 15.14
C ILE A 39 -13.95 -3.39 15.40
N GLU A 40 -14.32 -2.95 16.60
CA GLU A 40 -14.28 -1.55 17.00
C GLU A 40 -13.59 -1.39 18.35
N PHE A 41 -12.69 -0.42 18.43
CA PHE A 41 -12.03 0.00 19.65
C PHE A 41 -12.49 1.42 19.97
N PRO A 42 -13.45 1.59 20.89
CA PRO A 42 -13.91 2.92 21.31
C PRO A 42 -12.87 3.61 22.21
N ASP A 43 -13.09 4.90 22.46
CA ASP A 43 -12.34 5.72 23.41
C ASP A 43 -10.81 5.69 23.23
N GLN A 44 -10.37 5.61 21.97
CA GLN A 44 -8.95 5.68 21.65
C GLN A 44 -8.48 7.14 21.59
N GLU A 45 -7.27 7.38 22.07
CA GLU A 45 -6.63 8.70 21.99
C GLU A 45 -5.65 8.76 20.82
N SER A 46 -5.58 9.93 20.19
CA SER A 46 -4.53 10.25 19.23
C SER A 46 -3.34 10.85 19.98
N VAL A 47 -2.12 10.52 19.56
CA VAL A 47 -0.89 10.92 20.28
C VAL A 47 0.20 11.39 19.31
N PHE A 48 0.92 12.43 19.72
CA PHE A 48 2.22 12.80 19.19
C PHE A 48 3.16 13.19 20.32
N PHE A 49 4.43 13.43 20.01
CA PHE A 49 5.42 13.78 21.02
C PHE A 49 6.04 15.16 20.79
N ILE A 50 6.49 15.80 21.87
CA ILE A 50 7.28 17.02 21.86
C ILE A 50 8.50 16.88 22.76
N PRO A 51 9.56 17.67 22.57
CA PRO A 51 10.69 17.68 23.49
C PRO A 51 10.26 18.18 24.88
N ALA A 52 10.81 17.60 25.94
CA ALA A 52 10.47 17.97 27.31
C ALA A 52 10.75 19.45 27.61
N SER A 53 11.79 20.03 27.01
CA SER A 53 12.09 21.46 27.13
C SER A 53 11.01 22.37 26.57
N SER A 54 10.15 21.86 25.69
CA SER A 54 9.09 22.62 25.02
C SER A 54 7.79 22.69 25.82
N ILE A 55 7.60 21.87 26.85
CA ILE A 55 6.35 21.81 27.64
C ILE A 55 5.94 23.18 28.20
N PRO A 56 6.81 23.98 28.84
CA PRO A 56 6.42 25.28 29.40
C PRO A 56 5.89 26.27 28.34
N ARG A 57 6.30 26.09 27.07
CA ARG A 57 5.82 26.89 25.94
C ARG A 57 4.57 26.29 25.29
N ALA A 58 4.48 24.97 25.22
CA ALA A 58 3.38 24.25 24.58
C ALA A 58 2.08 24.32 25.41
N GLU A 59 2.19 24.16 26.72
CA GLU A 59 1.04 24.08 27.62
C GLU A 59 0.08 25.28 27.55
N PRO A 60 0.54 26.55 27.67
CA PRO A 60 -0.37 27.70 27.58
C PRO A 60 -1.04 27.82 26.21
N VAL A 61 -0.35 27.43 25.13
CA VAL A 61 -0.88 27.49 23.76
C VAL A 61 -1.99 26.44 23.56
N LEU A 62 -1.75 25.21 24.03
CA LEU A 62 -2.70 24.11 23.85
C LEU A 62 -3.90 24.23 24.79
N ALA A 63 -3.67 24.51 26.09
CA ALA A 63 -4.72 24.58 27.10
C ALA A 63 -5.73 25.73 26.86
N ALA A 64 -5.34 26.77 26.11
CA ALA A 64 -6.22 27.87 25.75
C ALA A 64 -7.37 27.44 24.81
N GLN A 65 -7.18 26.38 24.01
CA GLN A 65 -8.10 26.03 22.93
C GLN A 65 -8.53 24.56 22.92
N LEU A 66 -7.76 23.68 23.57
CA LEU A 66 -7.93 22.23 23.43
C LEU A 66 -7.99 21.55 24.79
N LYS A 67 -8.75 20.45 24.85
CA LYS A 67 -8.68 19.49 25.95
C LYS A 67 -7.67 18.42 25.58
N TRP A 68 -6.60 18.33 26.37
CA TRP A 68 -5.50 17.41 26.11
C TRP A 68 -4.86 17.00 27.44
N ARG A 69 -4.03 15.96 27.42
CA ARG A 69 -3.19 15.57 28.56
C ARG A 69 -1.78 15.25 28.09
N SER A 70 -0.80 15.47 28.94
CA SER A 70 0.58 15.03 28.71
C SER A 70 0.93 13.84 29.61
N ALA A 71 1.93 13.06 29.21
CA ALA A 71 2.55 12.06 30.08
C ALA A 71 4.07 11.96 29.82
N GLN A 72 4.81 11.75 30.90
CA GLN A 72 6.21 11.33 30.81
C GLN A 72 6.28 9.92 30.23
N VAL A 73 7.22 9.69 29.32
CA VAL A 73 7.46 8.40 28.67
C VAL A 73 8.96 8.09 28.67
N GLU A 74 9.31 6.81 28.61
CA GLU A 74 10.70 6.36 28.51
C GLU A 74 11.19 6.42 27.05
N LEU A 75 10.99 7.56 26.40
CA LEU A 75 11.35 7.81 25.00
C LEU A 75 12.11 9.12 24.88
N CYS A 76 13.03 9.19 23.93
CA CYS A 76 13.78 10.37 23.54
C CYS A 76 13.39 10.83 22.14
N CYS A 77 13.48 12.13 21.89
CA CYS A 77 13.44 12.68 20.54
C CYS A 77 14.58 12.09 19.69
N PHE A 78 14.32 11.85 18.40
CA PHE A 78 15.31 11.31 17.46
C PHE A 78 16.40 12.35 17.14
N SER A 79 17.43 12.40 17.99
CA SER A 79 18.59 13.28 17.87
C SER A 79 19.80 12.68 18.60
N GLU A 80 20.99 13.21 18.33
CA GLU A 80 22.22 12.84 19.05
C GLU A 80 22.20 13.26 20.53
N THR A 81 21.35 14.23 20.90
CA THR A 81 21.26 14.78 22.26
C THR A 81 20.44 13.90 23.20
N ASN A 82 19.68 12.93 22.69
CA ASN A 82 18.73 12.11 23.46
C ASN A 82 17.79 12.94 24.34
N GLU A 83 17.31 14.08 23.84
CA GLU A 83 16.39 14.92 24.61
C GLU A 83 15.12 14.11 24.96
N PRO A 84 14.66 14.09 26.23
CA PRO A 84 13.46 13.34 26.60
C PRO A 84 12.21 13.83 25.85
N ALA A 85 11.39 12.88 25.41
CA ALA A 85 10.13 13.15 24.75
C ALA A 85 8.96 13.13 25.75
N ILE A 86 7.96 13.98 25.50
CA ILE A 86 6.70 14.01 26.23
C ILE A 86 5.58 13.64 25.29
N ALA A 87 4.75 12.68 25.70
CA ALA A 87 3.59 12.27 24.94
C ALA A 87 2.43 13.24 25.20
N CYS A 88 1.82 13.75 24.13
CA CYS A 88 0.65 14.63 24.15
C CYS A 88 -0.54 13.86 23.58
N TYR A 89 -1.57 13.64 24.40
CA TYR A 89 -2.76 12.86 24.05
C TYR A 89 -3.99 13.74 23.85
N PHE A 90 -4.75 13.40 22.82
CA PHE A 90 -5.96 14.09 22.39
C PHE A 90 -7.08 13.08 22.21
N ARG A 91 -8.33 13.50 22.48
CA ARG A 91 -9.49 12.61 22.40
C ARG A 91 -9.89 12.20 20.98
N ASN A 92 -9.38 12.92 19.97
CA ASN A 92 -9.73 12.71 18.57
C ASN A 92 -8.63 13.27 17.65
N GLN A 93 -8.67 12.87 16.38
CA GLN A 93 -7.64 13.25 15.40
C GLN A 93 -7.74 14.72 15.01
N ARG A 94 -8.95 15.30 15.04
CA ARG A 94 -9.17 16.73 14.76
C ARG A 94 -8.41 17.62 15.74
N ASP A 95 -8.51 17.35 17.03
CA ASP A 95 -7.84 18.12 18.09
C ASP A 95 -6.31 17.95 18.00
N LEU A 96 -5.83 16.74 17.67
CA LEU A 96 -4.41 16.51 17.38
C LEU A 96 -3.94 17.37 16.20
N GLY A 97 -4.71 17.43 15.12
CA GLY A 97 -4.39 18.24 13.94
C GLY A 97 -4.33 19.74 14.26
N LEU A 98 -5.29 20.23 15.07
CA LEU A 98 -5.28 21.62 15.57
C LEU A 98 -4.07 21.88 16.46
N ALA A 99 -3.75 20.98 17.39
CA ALA A 99 -2.59 21.09 18.26
C ALA A 99 -1.29 21.16 17.45
N ARG A 100 -1.13 20.29 16.44
CA ARG A 100 0.01 20.31 15.53
C ARG A 100 0.16 21.67 14.84
N ALA A 101 -0.93 22.21 14.29
CA ALA A 101 -0.90 23.51 13.62
C ALA A 101 -0.55 24.66 14.58
N LEU A 102 -1.12 24.65 15.80
CA LEU A 102 -0.80 25.63 16.83
C LEU A 102 0.68 25.58 17.22
N LEU A 103 1.21 24.40 17.52
CA LEU A 103 2.62 24.24 17.90
C LEU A 103 3.57 24.64 16.76
N GLN A 104 3.22 24.32 15.51
CA GLN A 104 3.99 24.74 14.34
C GLN A 104 4.08 26.27 14.23
N ASN A 105 2.97 26.99 14.42
CA ASN A 105 2.96 28.46 14.43
C ASN A 105 3.83 29.06 15.55
N HIS A 106 4.01 28.33 16.64
CA HIS A 106 4.86 28.71 17.77
C HIS A 106 6.29 28.15 17.68
N HIS A 107 6.68 27.56 16.54
CA HIS A 107 8.00 26.96 16.30
C HIS A 107 8.36 25.94 17.39
N ILE A 108 7.38 25.10 17.77
CA ILE A 108 7.57 23.98 18.68
C ILE A 108 7.58 22.70 17.83
N PRO A 109 8.69 21.94 17.80
CA PRO A 109 8.77 20.73 17.00
C PRO A 109 7.82 19.66 17.54
N THR A 110 7.24 18.90 16.63
CA THR A 110 6.41 17.74 16.93
C THR A 110 7.00 16.50 16.28
N TYR A 111 6.77 15.36 16.90
CA TYR A 111 7.26 14.04 16.48
C TYR A 111 6.06 13.13 16.27
N GLU A 112 6.00 12.47 15.12
CA GLU A 112 4.97 11.50 14.74
C GLU A 112 3.52 12.02 14.73
N ALA A 113 3.33 13.35 14.63
CA ALA A 113 2.02 13.99 14.55
C ALA A 113 1.29 13.76 13.20
N ASP A 114 1.91 13.01 12.30
CA ASP A 114 1.40 12.62 10.99
C ASP A 114 0.92 11.15 10.92
N ILE A 115 1.17 10.35 11.98
CA ILE A 115 0.78 8.95 12.03
C ILE A 115 -0.73 8.82 12.23
N ARG A 116 -1.39 8.04 11.37
CA ARG A 116 -2.83 7.74 11.50
C ARG A 116 -3.06 6.87 12.74
N PRO A 117 -4.13 7.10 13.51
CA PRO A 117 -4.37 6.37 14.75
C PRO A 117 -4.66 4.88 14.50
N THR A 118 -5.25 4.53 13.35
CA THR A 118 -5.40 3.13 12.92
C THR A 118 -4.05 2.46 12.70
N ASP A 119 -3.12 3.15 12.05
CA ASP A 119 -1.80 2.60 11.71
C ASP A 119 -0.97 2.49 12.99
N ARG A 120 -1.02 3.51 13.88
CA ARG A 120 -0.40 3.50 15.20
C ARG A 120 -0.81 2.26 15.99
N TYR A 121 -2.11 2.00 16.05
CA TYR A 121 -2.66 0.92 16.87
C TYR A 121 -2.16 -0.46 16.39
N LEU A 122 -2.10 -0.67 15.08
CA LEU A 122 -1.62 -1.91 14.48
C LEU A 122 -0.09 -2.05 14.56
N MET A 123 0.68 -1.01 14.18
CA MET A 123 2.13 -1.06 14.12
C MET A 123 2.76 -1.32 15.49
N GLU A 124 2.24 -0.70 16.56
CA GLU A 124 2.76 -0.90 17.93
C GLU A 124 2.49 -2.30 18.50
N ARG A 125 1.61 -3.07 17.84
CA ARG A 125 1.32 -4.48 18.15
C ARG A 125 2.00 -5.43 17.17
N PHE A 126 2.82 -4.92 16.26
CA PHE A 126 3.43 -5.67 15.15
C PHE A 126 2.39 -6.41 14.31
N VAL A 127 1.16 -5.89 14.24
CA VAL A 127 0.07 -6.43 13.43
C VAL A 127 0.17 -5.82 12.03
N GLN A 128 0.35 -6.67 11.02
CA GLN A 128 0.44 -6.26 9.62
C GLN A 128 -0.90 -6.56 8.93
N GLY A 129 -0.90 -7.28 7.80
CA GLY A 129 -2.12 -7.65 7.07
C GLY A 129 -3.04 -8.62 7.83
N THR A 130 -2.51 -9.52 8.66
CA THR A 130 -3.30 -10.55 9.35
C THR A 130 -3.21 -10.45 10.87
N LEU A 131 -4.31 -10.79 11.53
CA LEU A 131 -4.43 -10.78 12.98
C LEU A 131 -5.29 -11.93 13.51
N GLU A 132 -5.10 -12.22 14.80
CA GLU A 132 -6.08 -12.97 15.59
C GLU A 132 -6.82 -11.96 16.48
N VAL A 133 -8.15 -12.09 16.52
CA VAL A 133 -9.03 -11.34 17.41
C VAL A 133 -9.73 -12.27 18.38
N SER A 134 -9.70 -11.93 19.66
CA SER A 134 -10.50 -12.55 20.72
C SER A 134 -11.59 -11.58 21.19
N GLY A 135 -12.78 -12.08 21.47
CA GLY A 135 -13.89 -11.30 22.01
C GLY A 135 -15.16 -12.12 22.11
N ASP A 136 -16.25 -11.47 22.52
CA ASP A 136 -17.58 -12.06 22.46
C ASP A 136 -18.19 -11.69 21.10
N PHE A 137 -18.36 -12.69 20.23
CA PHE A 137 -18.81 -12.47 18.85
C PHE A 137 -20.33 -12.55 18.73
N ASN A 138 -20.91 -11.57 18.04
CA ASN A 138 -22.34 -11.50 17.75
C ASN A 138 -22.54 -11.36 16.24
N PHE A 139 -23.45 -12.12 15.65
CA PHE A 139 -23.81 -11.97 14.25
C PHE A 139 -25.00 -11.02 14.11
N ALA A 140 -24.82 -9.94 13.37
CA ALA A 140 -25.86 -8.95 13.09
C ALA A 140 -25.64 -8.33 11.71
N GLU A 141 -26.72 -8.01 11.01
CA GLU A 141 -26.65 -7.27 9.73
C GLU A 141 -25.78 -7.90 8.64
N GLY A 142 -25.59 -9.23 8.68
CA GLY A 142 -24.82 -9.98 7.69
C GLY A 142 -23.33 -10.14 8.01
N TYR A 143 -22.85 -9.66 9.16
CA TYR A 143 -21.46 -9.77 9.58
C TYR A 143 -21.33 -10.04 11.08
N LEU A 144 -20.15 -10.45 11.52
CA LEU A 144 -19.82 -10.61 12.93
C LEU A 144 -19.32 -9.29 13.52
N THR A 145 -19.72 -8.98 14.75
CA THR A 145 -19.12 -7.95 15.57
C THR A 145 -18.46 -8.58 16.78
N ALA A 146 -17.44 -7.92 17.33
CA ALA A 146 -16.77 -8.39 18.54
C ALA A 146 -16.96 -7.36 19.67
N GLU A 147 -17.48 -7.80 20.80
CA GLU A 147 -17.47 -7.02 22.03
C GLU A 147 -16.12 -7.19 22.75
N ASN A 148 -15.58 -6.07 23.25
CA ASN A 148 -14.28 -5.99 23.93
C ASN A 148 -13.13 -6.71 23.18
N PRO A 149 -12.93 -6.43 21.87
CA PRO A 149 -11.96 -7.15 21.09
C PRO A 149 -10.54 -6.94 21.62
N LYS A 150 -9.71 -7.97 21.51
CA LYS A 150 -8.25 -7.88 21.65
C LYS A 150 -7.61 -8.50 20.44
N ILE A 151 -6.57 -7.84 19.91
CA ILE A 151 -5.86 -8.31 18.73
C ILE A 151 -4.40 -8.63 19.04
N ARG A 152 -3.86 -9.59 18.30
CA ARG A 152 -2.43 -9.87 18.22
C ARG A 152 -2.04 -10.30 16.82
N LYS A 153 -0.75 -10.22 16.51
CA LYS A 153 -0.19 -10.74 15.26
C LYS A 153 -0.55 -12.22 15.10
N ALA A 154 -0.99 -12.61 13.90
CA ALA A 154 -1.21 -13.99 13.55
C ALA A 154 -0.83 -14.23 12.07
N SER A 155 -0.53 -15.47 11.74
CA SER A 155 -0.41 -15.92 10.35
C SER A 155 -1.74 -16.55 9.96
N TYR A 156 -2.34 -16.07 8.87
CA TYR A 156 -3.62 -16.53 8.37
C TYR A 156 -3.59 -16.55 6.85
N GLU A 157 -4.14 -17.60 6.24
CA GLU A 157 -4.31 -17.68 4.79
C GLU A 157 -5.77 -17.35 4.44
N PRO A 158 -6.03 -16.12 3.97
CA PRO A 158 -7.39 -15.69 3.68
C PRO A 158 -7.92 -16.35 2.40
N ARG A 159 -9.23 -16.58 2.39
CA ARG A 159 -10.00 -16.82 1.16
C ARG A 159 -10.92 -15.63 0.98
N LEU A 160 -10.81 -14.96 -0.17
CA LEU A 160 -11.56 -13.75 -0.47
C LEU A 160 -12.53 -14.02 -1.62
N SER A 161 -13.76 -13.54 -1.49
CA SER A 161 -14.65 -13.43 -2.64
C SER A 161 -14.25 -12.21 -3.48
N VAL A 162 -14.03 -12.43 -4.78
CA VAL A 162 -13.54 -11.39 -5.70
C VAL A 162 -14.57 -11.19 -6.81
N VAL A 163 -14.89 -9.94 -7.11
CA VAL A 163 -15.76 -9.57 -8.23
C VAL A 163 -15.09 -8.51 -9.09
N SER A 164 -15.22 -8.62 -10.41
CA SER A 164 -14.88 -7.55 -11.33
C SER A 164 -16.11 -6.70 -11.62
N LEU A 165 -15.95 -5.38 -11.56
CA LEU A 165 -16.98 -4.37 -11.83
C LEU A 165 -16.56 -3.53 -13.04
N ASP A 166 -17.50 -3.31 -13.95
CA ASP A 166 -17.38 -2.39 -15.09
C ASP A 166 -18.71 -1.69 -15.36
N ILE A 167 -18.66 -0.45 -15.83
CA ILE A 167 -19.83 0.33 -16.23
C ILE A 167 -19.71 0.85 -17.66
N GLU A 168 -20.86 0.88 -18.34
CA GLU A 168 -21.00 1.58 -19.63
C GLU A 168 -21.87 2.81 -19.47
N THR A 169 -21.43 3.91 -20.09
CA THR A 169 -22.00 5.25 -19.86
C THR A 169 -22.29 5.97 -21.16
N SER A 170 -23.29 6.84 -21.15
CA SER A 170 -23.63 7.66 -22.31
C SER A 170 -22.77 8.91 -22.35
N ILE A 171 -22.11 9.14 -23.48
CA ILE A 171 -21.37 10.39 -23.73
C ILE A 171 -22.32 11.57 -24.00
N SER A 172 -23.52 11.31 -24.51
CA SER A 172 -24.47 12.36 -24.90
C SER A 172 -25.23 12.97 -23.72
N ASN A 173 -25.56 12.18 -22.69
CA ASN A 173 -26.34 12.67 -21.53
C ASN A 173 -25.71 12.36 -20.17
N GLY A 174 -24.61 11.60 -20.12
CA GLY A 174 -23.91 11.28 -18.87
C GLY A 174 -24.64 10.28 -17.97
N ASN A 175 -25.63 9.54 -18.49
CA ASN A 175 -26.33 8.50 -17.73
C ASN A 175 -25.57 7.17 -17.75
N ILE A 176 -25.85 6.34 -16.75
CA ILE A 176 -25.44 4.92 -16.73
C ILE A 176 -26.28 4.16 -17.77
N LEU A 177 -25.61 3.49 -18.70
CA LEU A 177 -26.25 2.59 -19.67
C LEU A 177 -26.33 1.17 -19.11
N SER A 178 -25.24 0.67 -18.51
CA SER A 178 -25.24 -0.62 -17.82
C SER A 178 -24.16 -0.73 -16.76
N ILE A 179 -24.36 -1.66 -15.82
CA ILE A 179 -23.40 -2.06 -14.78
C ILE A 179 -23.23 -3.57 -14.87
N ALA A 180 -22.02 -4.06 -15.13
CA ALA A 180 -21.70 -5.48 -15.13
C ALA A 180 -20.89 -5.87 -13.91
N VAL A 181 -21.15 -7.07 -13.40
CA VAL A 181 -20.35 -7.72 -12.38
C VAL A 181 -20.11 -9.17 -12.78
N ASP A 182 -18.84 -9.58 -12.78
CA ASP A 182 -18.41 -10.94 -13.09
C ASP A 182 -17.54 -11.51 -11.96
N SER A 183 -17.62 -12.82 -11.76
CA SER A 183 -16.75 -13.63 -10.91
C SER A 183 -16.83 -15.09 -11.34
N ASP A 184 -16.12 -15.99 -10.65
CA ASP A 184 -16.21 -17.42 -10.93
C ASP A 184 -17.63 -18.00 -10.71
N ASP A 185 -18.38 -17.44 -9.77
CA ASP A 185 -19.69 -17.96 -9.36
C ASP A 185 -20.87 -17.08 -9.81
N VAL A 186 -20.59 -15.85 -10.26
CA VAL A 186 -21.63 -14.83 -10.50
C VAL A 186 -21.39 -14.08 -11.79
N ARG A 187 -22.45 -14.00 -12.61
CA ARG A 187 -22.53 -13.13 -13.79
C ARG A 187 -23.80 -12.31 -13.71
N LYS A 188 -23.66 -10.99 -13.77
CA LYS A 188 -24.82 -10.08 -13.73
C LYS A 188 -24.57 -8.82 -14.54
N VAL A 189 -25.57 -8.41 -15.32
CA VAL A 189 -25.59 -7.11 -15.99
C VAL A 189 -26.92 -6.42 -15.71
N PHE A 190 -26.87 -5.23 -15.12
CA PHE A 190 -28.02 -4.35 -14.98
C PHE A 190 -28.01 -3.36 -16.15
N MET A 191 -29.09 -3.31 -16.91
CA MET A 191 -29.17 -2.54 -18.15
C MET A 191 -30.31 -1.53 -18.08
N LEU A 192 -30.00 -0.26 -18.34
CA LEU A 192 -31.01 0.79 -18.42
C LEU A 192 -31.87 0.56 -19.68
N GLY A 193 -33.15 0.29 -19.52
CA GLY A 193 -34.06 0.06 -20.64
C GLY A 193 -35.37 -0.58 -20.20
N LYS A 194 -36.38 -0.50 -21.08
CA LYS A 194 -37.69 -1.06 -20.80
C LYS A 194 -37.61 -2.55 -20.48
N THR A 195 -38.22 -2.94 -19.36
CA THR A 195 -38.33 -4.30 -18.87
C THR A 195 -38.89 -5.22 -19.96
N ARG A 196 -38.11 -6.24 -20.32
CA ARG A 196 -38.48 -7.26 -21.31
C ARG A 196 -37.74 -8.57 -21.07
N PRO A 197 -38.24 -9.70 -21.62
CA PRO A 197 -37.48 -10.94 -21.63
C PRO A 197 -36.14 -10.78 -22.35
N SER A 198 -35.11 -11.43 -21.82
CA SER A 198 -33.75 -11.49 -22.38
C SER A 198 -33.40 -12.93 -22.70
N SER A 199 -32.63 -13.17 -23.77
CA SER A 199 -32.01 -14.48 -24.04
C SER A 199 -30.84 -14.78 -23.09
N LEU A 200 -30.28 -13.73 -22.48
CA LEU A 200 -29.15 -13.79 -21.55
C LEU A 200 -29.66 -13.92 -20.10
N PRO A 201 -29.36 -15.02 -19.37
CA PRO A 201 -29.89 -15.26 -18.02
C PRO A 201 -29.30 -14.30 -16.96
N TYR A 202 -28.16 -13.68 -17.26
CA TYR A 202 -27.48 -12.73 -16.38
C TYR A 202 -27.92 -11.27 -16.61
N LEU A 203 -28.73 -10.99 -17.63
CA LEU A 203 -29.15 -9.63 -17.99
C LEU A 203 -30.48 -9.27 -17.31
N GLU A 204 -30.52 -8.15 -16.60
CA GLU A 204 -31.70 -7.57 -15.98
C GLU A 204 -31.95 -6.15 -16.51
N PHE A 205 -33.09 -5.94 -17.18
CA PHE A 205 -33.51 -4.63 -17.67
C PHE A 205 -34.20 -3.83 -16.56
N ILE A 206 -33.89 -2.54 -16.46
CA ILE A 206 -34.43 -1.62 -15.47
C ILE A 206 -34.84 -0.31 -16.14
N ASP A 207 -36.07 0.13 -15.89
CA ASP A 207 -36.73 1.18 -16.67
C ASP A 207 -36.13 2.58 -16.49
N ASP A 208 -35.51 2.86 -15.33
CA ASP A 208 -34.93 4.17 -15.00
C ASP A 208 -33.62 4.04 -14.21
N GLU A 209 -32.80 5.08 -14.29
CA GLU A 209 -31.44 5.10 -13.72
C GLU A 209 -31.43 5.07 -12.18
N SER A 210 -32.41 5.69 -11.52
CA SER A 210 -32.49 5.67 -10.05
C SER A 210 -32.82 4.28 -9.54
N SER A 211 -33.77 3.60 -10.18
CA SER A 211 -34.09 2.20 -9.91
C SER A 211 -32.91 1.29 -10.22
N LEU A 212 -32.14 1.57 -11.28
CA LEU A 212 -30.95 0.80 -11.65
C LEU A 212 -29.90 0.84 -10.55
N LEU A 213 -29.54 2.03 -10.06
CA LEU A 213 -28.57 2.17 -8.98
C LEU A 213 -29.06 1.53 -7.67
N ARG A 214 -30.32 1.73 -7.29
CA ARG A 214 -30.90 1.11 -6.08
C ARG A 214 -30.86 -0.41 -6.17
N ARG A 215 -31.23 -0.96 -7.33
CA ARG A 215 -31.24 -2.41 -7.57
C ARG A 215 -29.82 -2.98 -7.53
N PHE A 216 -28.86 -2.31 -8.16
CA PHE A 216 -27.45 -2.69 -8.10
C PHE A 216 -26.94 -2.69 -6.66
N MET A 217 -27.11 -1.60 -5.89
CA MET A 217 -26.62 -1.52 -4.51
C MET A 217 -27.26 -2.57 -3.59
N ALA A 218 -28.57 -2.84 -3.76
CA ALA A 218 -29.26 -3.89 -3.01
C ALA A 218 -28.70 -5.28 -3.34
N TRP A 219 -28.54 -5.59 -4.62
CA TRP A 219 -27.95 -6.85 -5.07
C TRP A 219 -26.50 -7.01 -4.62
N PHE A 220 -25.71 -5.95 -4.68
CA PHE A 220 -24.31 -5.96 -4.28
C PHE A 220 -24.14 -6.17 -2.76
N ALA A 221 -25.11 -5.70 -1.96
CA ALA A 221 -25.18 -6.00 -0.54
C ALA A 221 -25.53 -7.48 -0.27
N GLU A 222 -26.36 -8.11 -1.12
CA GLU A 222 -26.68 -9.55 -1.03
C GLU A 222 -25.49 -10.43 -1.45
N LEU A 223 -24.73 -10.01 -2.47
CA LEU A 223 -23.54 -10.72 -2.96
C LEU A 223 -22.39 -10.69 -1.94
N ASP A 224 -22.25 -9.57 -1.22
CA ASP A 224 -21.22 -9.29 -0.21
C ASP A 224 -19.77 -9.69 -0.59
N PRO A 225 -19.21 -9.15 -1.69
CA PRO A 225 -17.83 -9.44 -2.06
C PRO A 225 -16.82 -8.82 -1.08
N ASP A 226 -15.70 -9.50 -0.86
CA ASP A 226 -14.56 -8.97 -0.09
C ASP A 226 -13.70 -8.00 -0.93
N VAL A 227 -13.54 -8.31 -2.23
CA VAL A 227 -12.67 -7.56 -3.15
C VAL A 227 -13.42 -7.15 -4.40
N ILE A 228 -13.32 -5.88 -4.74
CA ILE A 228 -13.78 -5.29 -5.99
C ILE A 228 -12.55 -5.04 -6.86
N ILE A 229 -12.51 -5.64 -8.05
CA ILE A 229 -11.49 -5.36 -9.05
C ILE A 229 -12.13 -4.67 -10.25
N GLY A 230 -11.31 -4.03 -11.08
CA GLY A 230 -11.74 -3.40 -12.33
C GLY A 230 -10.57 -2.66 -12.98
N TRP A 231 -10.85 -1.92 -14.04
CA TRP A 231 -9.84 -1.23 -14.83
C TRP A 231 -10.07 0.29 -14.82
N SER A 232 -9.26 1.04 -14.08
CA SER A 232 -9.59 2.41 -13.65
C SER A 232 -10.77 2.48 -12.66
N VAL A 233 -11.05 1.38 -11.94
CA VAL A 233 -12.27 1.18 -11.14
C VAL A 233 -12.52 2.26 -10.07
N VAL A 234 -11.45 2.82 -9.49
CA VAL A 234 -11.59 3.89 -8.48
C VAL A 234 -11.83 5.24 -9.15
N ALA A 235 -11.07 5.56 -10.19
CA ALA A 235 -11.05 6.88 -10.81
C ALA A 235 -12.20 7.08 -11.82
N PHE A 236 -12.72 5.99 -12.38
CA PHE A 236 -13.83 5.96 -13.32
C PHE A 236 -15.08 5.33 -12.69
N ASP A 237 -15.17 4.01 -12.61
CA ASP A 237 -16.43 3.30 -12.29
C ASP A 237 -17.07 3.74 -10.98
N LEU A 238 -16.35 3.59 -9.86
CA LEU A 238 -16.88 3.97 -8.54
C LEU A 238 -17.14 5.46 -8.42
N LYS A 239 -16.29 6.29 -9.06
CA LYS A 239 -16.42 7.74 -9.00
C LYS A 239 -17.64 8.23 -9.79
N PHE A 240 -17.85 7.65 -10.97
CA PHE A 240 -19.01 7.91 -11.80
C PHE A 240 -20.28 7.46 -11.09
N LEU A 241 -20.31 6.24 -10.53
CA LEU A 241 -21.46 5.75 -9.75
C LEU A 241 -21.78 6.66 -8.55
N GLN A 242 -20.76 7.15 -7.83
CA GLN A 242 -20.95 8.15 -6.78
C GLN A 242 -21.57 9.45 -7.33
N ASP A 243 -21.02 10.02 -8.40
CA ASP A 243 -21.51 11.29 -8.95
C ASP A 243 -22.95 11.18 -9.47
N ARG A 244 -23.31 10.02 -10.04
CA ARG A 244 -24.69 9.72 -10.44
C ARG A 244 -25.61 9.54 -9.24
N ALA A 245 -25.17 8.84 -8.19
CA ALA A 245 -25.94 8.73 -6.96
C ALA A 245 -26.23 10.12 -6.36
N ASP A 246 -25.21 10.98 -6.27
CA ASP A 246 -25.35 12.35 -5.78
C ASP A 246 -26.32 13.18 -6.64
N THR A 247 -26.21 13.09 -7.97
CA THR A 247 -27.10 13.77 -8.93
C THR A 247 -28.56 13.33 -8.78
N LEU A 248 -28.79 12.05 -8.46
CA LEU A 248 -30.12 11.46 -8.29
C LEU A 248 -30.64 11.56 -6.84
N GLY A 249 -29.88 12.16 -5.92
CA GLY A 249 -30.24 12.27 -4.51
C GLY A 249 -30.28 10.93 -3.78
N LEU A 250 -29.40 10.00 -4.16
CA LEU A 250 -29.23 8.68 -3.55
C LEU A 250 -27.93 8.62 -2.74
N GLU A 251 -27.92 7.89 -1.63
CA GLU A 251 -26.69 7.58 -0.91
C GLU A 251 -25.97 6.41 -1.58
N PHE A 252 -24.73 6.63 -2.05
CA PHE A 252 -23.88 5.56 -2.57
C PHE A 252 -23.29 4.72 -1.43
N ASN A 253 -24.01 3.67 -1.04
CA ASN A 253 -23.78 2.90 0.19
C ASN A 253 -23.34 1.45 -0.05
N ILE A 254 -22.42 1.27 -1.01
CA ILE A 254 -21.82 -0.03 -1.35
C ILE A 254 -20.78 -0.52 -0.32
N GLY A 255 -20.68 0.04 0.88
CA GLY A 255 -19.91 -0.55 1.97
C GLY A 255 -20.71 -1.61 2.74
N ARG A 256 -20.02 -2.50 3.44
CA ARG A 256 -20.66 -3.43 4.39
C ARG A 256 -21.44 -2.65 5.47
N GLY A 257 -22.55 -3.24 5.91
CA GLY A 257 -23.51 -2.55 6.79
C GLY A 257 -24.20 -1.34 6.13
N ARG A 258 -24.26 -1.30 4.79
CA ARG A 258 -24.75 -0.14 4.00
C ARG A 258 -24.03 1.16 4.35
N SER A 259 -22.71 1.06 4.57
CA SER A 259 -21.87 2.22 4.82
C SER A 259 -21.58 2.97 3.52
N THR A 260 -21.48 4.30 3.59
CA THR A 260 -21.11 5.13 2.43
C THR A 260 -19.63 5.04 2.09
N VAL A 261 -19.31 5.25 0.81
CA VAL A 261 -17.92 5.33 0.34
C VAL A 261 -17.28 6.62 0.82
N SER A 262 -16.05 6.54 1.35
CA SER A 262 -15.28 7.71 1.74
C SER A 262 -14.23 8.02 0.67
N TRP A 263 -14.27 9.24 0.14
CA TRP A 263 -13.37 9.71 -0.91
C TRP A 263 -12.26 10.59 -0.34
N ARG A 264 -11.02 10.36 -0.80
CA ARG A 264 -9.86 11.23 -0.51
C ARG A 264 -9.22 11.67 -1.81
N PHE A 265 -8.99 12.98 -1.92
CA PHE A 265 -8.35 13.62 -3.06
C PHE A 265 -6.96 14.10 -2.62
N LEU A 266 -5.93 13.73 -3.37
CA LEU A 266 -4.58 14.27 -3.18
C LEU A 266 -4.39 15.49 -4.08
N ASP A 267 -4.17 16.66 -3.46
CA ASP A 267 -3.90 17.90 -4.17
C ASP A 267 -2.40 18.09 -4.39
N ARG A 268 -1.99 18.09 -5.67
CA ARG A 268 -0.78 18.69 -6.31
C ARG A 268 -0.67 18.10 -7.72
N GLY A 269 -1.40 18.68 -8.68
CA GLY A 269 -1.21 18.48 -10.12
C GLY A 269 -1.61 17.13 -10.73
N GLN A 270 -1.80 16.07 -9.95
CA GLN A 270 -2.38 14.79 -10.38
C GLN A 270 -3.63 14.52 -9.55
N GLN A 271 -4.81 14.50 -10.16
CA GLN A 271 -6.09 14.18 -9.50
C GLN A 271 -6.15 12.68 -9.12
N ARG A 272 -5.30 12.24 -8.18
CA ARG A 272 -5.39 10.88 -7.64
C ARG A 272 -6.52 10.82 -6.63
N VAL A 273 -7.44 9.91 -6.91
CA VAL A 273 -8.64 9.67 -6.11
C VAL A 273 -8.48 8.33 -5.38
N TYR A 274 -8.78 8.33 -4.09
CA TYR A 274 -8.82 7.11 -3.26
C TYR A 274 -10.24 6.93 -2.72
N ALA A 275 -10.76 5.71 -2.86
CA ALA A 275 -12.04 5.31 -2.29
C ALA A 275 -11.79 4.31 -1.15
N VAL A 276 -12.38 4.57 0.02
CA VAL A 276 -12.49 3.57 1.08
C VAL A 276 -13.92 3.08 1.08
N VAL A 277 -14.11 1.81 0.73
CA VAL A 277 -15.40 1.11 0.77
C VAL A 277 -15.43 0.26 2.03
N PRO A 278 -16.14 0.65 3.12
CA PRO A 278 -16.01 -0.04 4.40
C PRO A 278 -16.26 -1.55 4.29
N GLY A 279 -15.28 -2.33 4.75
CA GLY A 279 -15.34 -3.79 4.72
C GLY A 279 -15.04 -4.45 3.38
N ARG A 280 -14.64 -3.69 2.34
CA ARG A 280 -14.30 -4.20 1.01
C ARG A 280 -13.01 -3.56 0.51
N VAL A 281 -12.15 -4.37 -0.13
CA VAL A 281 -10.92 -3.89 -0.76
C VAL A 281 -11.22 -3.53 -2.22
N VAL A 282 -10.70 -2.40 -2.71
CA VAL A 282 -10.83 -2.03 -4.12
C VAL A 282 -9.46 -2.07 -4.82
N LEU A 283 -9.25 -3.04 -5.69
CA LEU A 283 -7.99 -3.21 -6.41
C LEU A 283 -8.12 -2.77 -7.86
N ASP A 284 -7.52 -1.63 -8.19
CA ASP A 284 -7.40 -1.17 -9.56
C ASP A 284 -6.32 -1.95 -10.33
N GLY A 285 -6.68 -2.52 -11.48
CA GLY A 285 -5.78 -3.35 -12.28
C GLY A 285 -4.54 -2.60 -12.78
N ILE A 286 -4.69 -1.34 -13.23
CA ILE A 286 -3.60 -0.53 -13.76
C ILE A 286 -2.58 -0.26 -12.65
N GLU A 287 -3.07 0.23 -11.51
CA GLU A 287 -2.20 0.63 -10.39
C GLU A 287 -1.53 -0.57 -9.73
N LEU A 288 -2.22 -1.71 -9.63
CA LEU A 288 -1.67 -2.90 -9.03
C LEU A 288 -0.61 -3.57 -9.93
N LEU A 289 -0.82 -3.60 -11.25
CA LEU A 289 0.20 -4.03 -12.22
C LEU A 289 1.47 -3.19 -12.14
N ARG A 290 1.33 -1.85 -12.10
CA ARG A 290 2.46 -0.94 -11.92
C ARG A 290 3.20 -1.22 -10.62
N THR A 291 2.46 -1.44 -9.53
CA THR A 291 3.05 -1.76 -8.23
C THR A 291 3.76 -3.12 -8.24
N ALA A 292 3.25 -4.09 -8.99
CA ALA A 292 3.88 -5.37 -9.25
C ALA A 292 4.99 -5.32 -10.32
N THR A 293 5.42 -4.12 -10.75
CA THR A 293 6.52 -3.86 -11.69
C THR A 293 6.28 -4.34 -13.13
N TYR A 294 5.02 -4.54 -13.53
CA TYR A 294 4.69 -4.75 -14.94
C TYR A 294 4.84 -3.44 -15.73
N SER A 295 5.25 -3.55 -16.98
CA SER A 295 5.41 -2.44 -17.92
C SER A 295 4.80 -2.83 -19.26
N PHE A 296 4.01 -1.93 -19.82
CA PHE A 296 3.33 -2.08 -21.11
C PHE A 296 3.48 -0.77 -21.88
N GLU A 297 3.44 -0.82 -23.20
CA GLU A 297 3.38 0.40 -24.02
C GLU A 297 2.13 1.23 -23.70
N SER A 298 1.01 0.55 -23.47
CA SER A 298 -0.26 1.13 -23.04
C SER A 298 -0.91 0.27 -21.95
N PHE A 299 -1.40 0.93 -20.90
CA PHE A 299 -2.19 0.28 -19.84
C PHE A 299 -3.70 0.28 -20.14
N SER A 300 -4.10 0.45 -21.40
CA SER A 300 -5.50 0.20 -21.79
C SER A 300 -5.85 -1.28 -21.61
N LEU A 301 -7.11 -1.58 -21.25
CA LEU A 301 -7.55 -2.98 -21.07
C LEU A 301 -7.34 -3.80 -22.36
N GLU A 302 -7.58 -3.21 -23.54
CA GLU A 302 -7.32 -3.85 -24.83
C GLU A 302 -5.86 -4.26 -24.98
N ASN A 303 -4.91 -3.33 -24.77
CA ASN A 303 -3.49 -3.62 -24.96
C ASN A 303 -3.01 -4.70 -23.98
N VAL A 304 -3.33 -4.54 -22.69
CA VAL A 304 -2.85 -5.47 -21.66
C VAL A 304 -3.48 -6.86 -21.82
N SER A 305 -4.77 -6.95 -22.14
CA SER A 305 -5.40 -8.26 -22.38
C SER A 305 -4.84 -8.95 -23.62
N ARG A 306 -4.56 -8.23 -24.70
CA ARG A 306 -3.92 -8.81 -25.91
C ARG A 306 -2.53 -9.33 -25.61
N GLU A 307 -1.72 -8.57 -24.88
CA GLU A 307 -0.34 -8.93 -24.55
C GLU A 307 -0.26 -10.11 -23.58
N LEU A 308 -1.12 -10.15 -22.55
CA LEU A 308 -1.09 -11.20 -21.53
C LEU A 308 -1.93 -12.44 -21.88
N LEU A 309 -3.09 -12.25 -22.52
CA LEU A 309 -4.10 -13.30 -22.74
C LEU A 309 -4.25 -13.69 -24.22
N GLY A 310 -3.70 -12.93 -25.17
CA GLY A 310 -3.87 -13.16 -26.61
C GLY A 310 -5.25 -12.80 -27.17
N ARG A 311 -6.15 -12.25 -26.34
CA ARG A 311 -7.51 -11.79 -26.71
C ARG A 311 -7.76 -10.39 -26.18
N GLY A 312 -8.66 -9.65 -26.80
CA GLY A 312 -9.00 -8.27 -26.42
C GLY A 312 -10.51 -8.08 -26.31
N LYS A 313 -10.92 -6.81 -26.20
CA LYS A 313 -12.32 -6.39 -26.20
C LYS A 313 -13.04 -6.83 -27.48
N LEU A 314 -14.36 -6.97 -27.40
CA LEU A 314 -15.19 -7.32 -28.56
C LEU A 314 -15.29 -6.19 -29.59
N VAL A 315 -15.06 -4.94 -29.19
CA VAL A 315 -15.06 -3.76 -30.08
C VAL A 315 -13.63 -3.37 -30.44
N HIS A 316 -13.30 -3.50 -31.73
CA HIS A 316 -11.94 -3.34 -32.25
C HIS A 316 -11.58 -1.91 -32.66
N ASP A 317 -12.54 -1.05 -32.98
CA ASP A 317 -12.28 0.35 -33.33
C ASP A 317 -12.34 1.23 -32.07
N VAL A 318 -11.20 1.84 -31.73
CA VAL A 318 -11.04 2.67 -30.54
C VAL A 318 -11.63 4.06 -30.76
N ASP A 319 -11.59 4.57 -32.00
CA ASP A 319 -11.98 5.95 -32.33
C ASP A 319 -13.52 6.11 -32.40
N SER A 320 -14.24 5.03 -32.68
CA SER A 320 -15.71 4.98 -32.75
C SER A 320 -16.38 4.39 -31.49
N ARG A 321 -15.60 3.88 -30.52
CA ARG A 321 -16.12 3.04 -29.43
C ARG A 321 -17.29 3.65 -28.67
N ALA A 322 -17.22 4.94 -28.34
CA ALA A 322 -18.30 5.61 -27.61
C ALA A 322 -19.61 5.70 -28.42
N VAL A 323 -19.51 5.89 -29.74
CA VAL A 323 -20.66 5.89 -30.65
C VAL A 323 -21.24 4.48 -30.76
N GLU A 324 -20.39 3.47 -30.87
CA GLU A 324 -20.82 2.07 -30.92
C GLU A 324 -21.54 1.63 -29.64
N ILE A 325 -21.08 2.06 -28.46
CA ILE A 325 -21.75 1.80 -27.18
C ILE A 325 -23.16 2.41 -27.16
N GLU A 326 -23.32 3.67 -27.60
CA GLU A 326 -24.64 4.30 -27.68
C GLU A 326 -25.55 3.62 -28.72
N ASP A 327 -24.99 3.22 -29.87
CA ASP A 327 -25.73 2.51 -30.91
C ASP A 327 -26.17 1.12 -30.45
N MET A 328 -25.30 0.37 -29.78
CA MET A 328 -25.65 -0.92 -29.16
C MET A 328 -26.72 -0.72 -28.09
N HIS A 329 -26.62 0.29 -27.22
CA HIS A 329 -27.67 0.56 -26.24
C HIS A 329 -29.04 0.82 -26.89
N ARG A 330 -29.05 1.55 -28.01
CA ARG A 330 -30.28 1.89 -28.73
C ARG A 330 -30.86 0.72 -29.53
N THR A 331 -30.01 -0.10 -30.14
CA THR A 331 -30.42 -1.07 -31.17
C THR A 331 -30.27 -2.53 -30.75
N ASP A 332 -29.31 -2.86 -29.88
CA ASP A 332 -28.99 -4.23 -29.43
C ASP A 332 -28.35 -4.26 -28.02
N GLN A 333 -29.21 -4.08 -27.01
CA GLN A 333 -28.78 -4.08 -25.60
C GLN A 333 -28.21 -5.42 -25.14
N GLU A 334 -28.54 -6.54 -25.79
CA GLU A 334 -27.95 -7.83 -25.45
C GLU A 334 -26.48 -7.89 -25.89
N SER A 335 -26.14 -7.33 -27.06
CA SER A 335 -24.75 -7.20 -27.48
C SER A 335 -23.95 -6.26 -26.58
N LEU A 336 -24.53 -5.14 -26.14
CA LEU A 336 -23.90 -4.29 -25.12
C LEU A 336 -23.65 -5.05 -23.81
N ALA A 337 -24.60 -5.88 -23.37
CA ALA A 337 -24.45 -6.69 -22.17
C ALA A 337 -23.33 -7.74 -22.29
N ARG A 338 -23.12 -8.33 -23.48
CA ARG A 338 -21.98 -9.23 -23.74
C ARG A 338 -20.66 -8.47 -23.71
N TYR A 339 -20.61 -7.29 -24.31
CA TYR A 339 -19.42 -6.44 -24.33
C TYR A 339 -19.00 -5.99 -22.92
N ASN A 340 -19.92 -5.43 -22.14
CA ASN A 340 -19.65 -4.99 -20.76
C ASN A 340 -19.22 -6.18 -19.88
N LEU A 341 -19.90 -7.33 -19.98
CA LEU A 341 -19.51 -8.52 -19.21
C LEU A 341 -18.13 -9.05 -19.63
N GLU A 342 -17.78 -9.00 -20.92
CA GLU A 342 -16.46 -9.42 -21.41
C GLU A 342 -15.34 -8.54 -20.83
N ASP A 343 -15.55 -7.23 -20.68
CA ASP A 343 -14.58 -6.34 -20.04
C ASP A 343 -14.30 -6.76 -18.59
N CYS A 344 -15.36 -7.10 -17.82
CA CYS A 344 -15.19 -7.70 -16.50
C CYS A 344 -14.42 -9.04 -16.54
N THR A 345 -14.76 -9.92 -17.50
CA THR A 345 -14.08 -11.23 -17.66
C THR A 345 -12.58 -11.05 -17.99
N LEU A 346 -12.22 -10.08 -18.85
CA LEU A 346 -10.82 -9.79 -19.18
C LEU A 346 -10.04 -9.35 -17.94
N VAL A 347 -10.62 -8.50 -17.09
CA VAL A 347 -9.97 -8.07 -15.84
C VAL A 347 -9.76 -9.26 -14.90
N LEU A 348 -10.78 -10.11 -14.68
CA LEU A 348 -10.62 -11.32 -13.86
C LEU A 348 -9.49 -12.21 -14.35
N ASP A 349 -9.43 -12.45 -15.66
CA ASP A 349 -8.41 -13.31 -16.26
C ASP A 349 -7.01 -12.69 -16.17
N ILE A 350 -6.87 -11.37 -16.33
CA ILE A 350 -5.60 -10.68 -16.08
C ILE A 350 -5.15 -10.88 -14.64
N PHE A 351 -6.04 -10.67 -13.65
CA PHE A 351 -5.70 -10.83 -12.24
C PHE A 351 -5.30 -12.27 -11.89
N LYS A 352 -5.97 -13.27 -12.47
CA LYS A 352 -5.62 -14.69 -12.31
C LYS A 352 -4.29 -15.02 -12.97
N HIS A 353 -4.08 -14.58 -14.22
CA HIS A 353 -2.85 -14.83 -14.97
C HIS A 353 -1.61 -14.26 -14.27
N THR A 354 -1.76 -13.10 -13.64
CA THR A 354 -0.65 -12.35 -13.02
C THR A 354 -0.50 -12.59 -11.52
N GLY A 355 -1.47 -13.25 -10.87
CA GLY A 355 -1.45 -13.52 -9.42
C GLY A 355 -1.56 -12.25 -8.56
N LEU A 356 -2.23 -11.20 -9.03
CA LEU A 356 -2.21 -9.88 -8.38
C LEU A 356 -2.92 -9.85 -7.02
N ILE A 357 -3.97 -10.65 -6.81
CA ILE A 357 -4.64 -10.76 -5.51
C ILE A 357 -3.66 -11.30 -4.46
N ASP A 358 -2.98 -12.40 -4.76
CA ASP A 358 -1.98 -13.01 -3.87
C ASP A 358 -0.83 -12.05 -3.61
N PHE A 359 -0.35 -11.36 -4.65
CA PHE A 359 0.65 -10.31 -4.50
C PHE A 359 0.20 -9.21 -3.53
N ALA A 360 -1.04 -8.71 -3.65
CA ALA A 360 -1.58 -7.67 -2.77
C ALA A 360 -1.70 -8.15 -1.31
N ILE A 361 -2.19 -9.39 -1.09
CA ILE A 361 -2.28 -10.01 0.24
C ILE A 361 -0.89 -10.14 0.87
N ARG A 362 0.07 -10.75 0.14
CA ARG A 362 1.44 -10.96 0.64
C ARG A 362 2.12 -9.64 0.97
N ARG A 363 2.00 -8.63 0.09
CA ARG A 363 2.52 -7.28 0.32
C ARG A 363 1.95 -6.65 1.59
N SER A 364 0.63 -6.75 1.81
CA SER A 364 -0.01 -6.25 3.03
C SER A 364 0.49 -6.99 4.28
N CYS A 365 0.60 -8.32 4.23
CA CYS A 365 1.11 -9.13 5.33
C CYS A 365 2.56 -8.82 5.70
N LEU A 366 3.38 -8.43 4.72
CA LEU A 366 4.78 -8.07 4.93
C LEU A 366 4.95 -6.65 5.48
N THR A 367 4.14 -5.70 5.02
CA THR A 367 4.39 -4.26 5.23
C THR A 367 3.42 -3.60 6.20
N GLY A 368 2.25 -4.19 6.46
CA GLY A 368 1.16 -3.56 7.22
C GLY A 368 0.39 -2.47 6.47
N LEU A 369 0.68 -2.29 5.17
CA LEU A 369 -0.09 -1.40 4.29
C LEU A 369 -1.43 -2.02 3.91
N GLU A 370 -2.41 -1.16 3.61
CA GLU A 370 -3.67 -1.60 3.01
C GLU A 370 -3.41 -2.28 1.66
N MET A 371 -4.22 -3.29 1.32
CA MET A 371 -4.06 -4.05 0.06
C MET A 371 -4.19 -3.18 -1.18
N ASP A 372 -5.10 -2.21 -1.13
CA ASP A 372 -5.41 -1.23 -2.18
C ASP A 372 -4.51 0.01 -2.16
N ARG A 373 -3.54 0.07 -1.23
CA ARG A 373 -2.61 1.20 -1.18
C ARG A 373 -1.68 1.18 -2.40
N GLN A 374 -1.70 2.27 -3.15
CA GLN A 374 -0.78 2.51 -4.26
C GLN A 374 0.61 2.90 -3.73
N GLY A 375 1.66 2.32 -4.31
CA GLY A 375 3.05 2.58 -3.90
C GLY A 375 3.27 2.37 -2.41
N GLY A 376 3.82 3.38 -1.72
CA GLY A 376 3.87 3.40 -0.26
C GLY A 376 5.15 2.85 0.37
N SER A 377 6.27 2.76 -0.34
CA SER A 377 7.55 2.29 0.23
C SER A 377 7.96 3.01 1.51
N VAL A 378 7.79 4.34 1.57
CA VAL A 378 8.05 5.13 2.79
C VAL A 378 7.11 4.71 3.93
N ALA A 379 5.82 4.54 3.64
CA ALA A 379 4.85 4.12 4.65
C ALA A 379 5.11 2.68 5.13
N ALA A 380 5.53 1.78 4.25
CA ALA A 380 5.97 0.43 4.62
C ALA A 380 7.21 0.48 5.52
N PHE A 381 8.18 1.34 5.19
CA PHE A 381 9.35 1.55 6.04
C PHE A 381 8.94 2.04 7.43
N ASP A 382 8.12 3.09 7.52
CA ASP A 382 7.61 3.62 8.79
C ASP A 382 6.91 2.53 9.60
N PHE A 383 6.01 1.75 8.98
CA PHE A 383 5.23 0.73 9.67
C PHE A 383 6.12 -0.37 10.28
N LEU A 384 7.21 -0.75 9.62
CA LEU A 384 8.14 -1.77 10.13
C LEU A 384 9.20 -1.21 11.09
N TYR A 385 9.58 0.06 10.92
CA TYR A 385 10.69 0.67 11.62
C TYR A 385 10.27 1.30 12.95
N LEU A 386 9.17 2.08 12.97
CA LEU A 386 8.71 2.83 14.14
C LEU A 386 8.50 1.98 15.40
N PRO A 387 7.81 0.82 15.38
CA PRO A 387 7.63 0.05 16.60
C PRO A 387 8.97 -0.46 17.16
N LYS A 388 9.93 -0.81 16.30
CA LYS A 388 11.29 -1.20 16.72
C LYS A 388 12.07 0.01 17.27
N LEU A 389 11.88 1.19 16.69
CA LEU A 389 12.46 2.46 17.16
C LEU A 389 11.94 2.84 18.55
N HIS A 390 10.63 2.69 18.80
CA HIS A 390 10.04 2.91 20.12
C HIS A 390 10.62 1.96 21.17
N ARG A 391 10.81 0.67 20.84
CA ARG A 391 11.47 -0.28 21.76
C ARG A 391 12.96 0.04 21.98
N ALA A 392 13.59 0.75 21.04
CA ALA A 392 14.94 1.28 21.20
C ALA A 392 14.98 2.61 21.99
N GLY A 393 13.83 3.14 22.41
CA GLY A 393 13.73 4.33 23.26
C GLY A 393 13.61 5.64 22.50
N PHE A 394 13.19 5.65 21.23
CA PHE A 394 13.13 6.87 20.42
C PHE A 394 11.79 7.08 19.73
N VAL A 395 11.43 8.35 19.51
CA VAL A 395 10.29 8.79 18.66
C VAL A 395 10.80 9.53 17.44
N ALA A 396 10.23 9.23 16.28
CA ALA A 396 10.68 9.70 14.98
C ALA A 396 10.20 11.12 14.65
N PRO A 397 10.96 11.88 13.85
CA PRO A 397 10.52 13.20 13.41
C PRO A 397 9.30 13.11 12.48
N VAL A 398 8.67 14.25 12.23
CA VAL A 398 7.68 14.39 11.16
C VAL A 398 8.42 14.58 9.83
N VAL A 399 7.83 14.11 8.72
CA VAL A 399 8.39 14.33 7.37
C VAL A 399 8.53 15.83 7.09
N ASP A 400 9.76 16.28 6.85
CA ASP A 400 10.06 17.64 6.41
C ASP A 400 9.93 17.72 4.88
N GLN A 401 9.17 18.70 4.37
CA GLN A 401 8.95 18.85 2.92
C GLN A 401 10.02 19.72 2.24
N GLU A 402 10.93 20.35 3.00
CA GLU A 402 11.73 21.48 2.48
C GLU A 402 13.21 21.17 2.19
N THR A 403 13.75 20.01 2.56
CA THR A 403 15.17 19.69 2.35
C THR A 403 15.40 18.79 1.13
N ILE A 404 15.87 19.36 0.02
CA ILE A 404 16.39 18.59 -1.13
C ILE A 404 17.91 18.59 -1.08
N VAL A 405 18.51 17.45 -0.75
CA VAL A 405 19.95 17.22 -0.91
C VAL A 405 20.13 16.00 -1.83
N HIS A 406 20.86 16.17 -2.92
CA HIS A 406 21.09 15.08 -3.87
C HIS A 406 22.13 14.09 -3.33
N SER A 407 21.86 12.79 -3.50
CA SER A 407 22.83 11.72 -3.28
C SER A 407 23.23 11.08 -4.61
N PRO A 408 24.49 10.63 -4.78
CA PRO A 408 24.92 9.97 -6.00
C PRO A 408 24.20 8.63 -6.18
N GLY A 409 23.87 8.29 -7.43
CA GLY A 409 23.21 7.03 -7.81
C GLY A 409 24.19 5.85 -7.93
N GLY A 410 23.78 4.81 -8.68
CA GLY A 410 24.66 3.69 -9.06
C GLY A 410 25.87 4.15 -9.88
N HIS A 411 26.96 3.39 -9.84
CA HIS A 411 28.14 3.65 -10.65
C HIS A 411 28.16 2.74 -11.86
N VAL A 412 28.44 3.32 -13.02
CA VAL A 412 28.62 2.63 -14.28
C VAL A 412 30.08 2.76 -14.67
N LEU A 413 30.75 1.63 -14.91
CA LEU A 413 32.11 1.62 -15.42
C LEU A 413 32.10 1.99 -16.91
N ASP A 414 33.19 2.60 -17.38
CA ASP A 414 33.39 2.81 -18.81
C ASP A 414 33.38 1.46 -19.54
N SER A 415 32.72 1.42 -20.70
CA SER A 415 32.63 0.21 -21.52
C SER A 415 33.75 0.17 -22.55
N LEU A 416 34.26 -1.03 -22.84
CA LEU A 416 35.12 -1.32 -23.97
C LEU A 416 34.24 -1.77 -25.16
N PRO A 417 33.94 -0.91 -26.15
CA PRO A 417 33.05 -1.27 -27.24
C PRO A 417 33.69 -2.34 -28.13
N GLY A 418 32.91 -3.36 -28.48
CA GLY A 418 33.37 -4.46 -29.33
C GLY A 418 32.30 -5.53 -29.53
N LEU A 419 32.58 -6.46 -30.44
CA LEU A 419 31.79 -7.68 -30.61
C LEU A 419 32.54 -8.83 -29.93
N TYR A 420 32.04 -9.25 -28.78
CA TYR A 420 32.63 -10.31 -27.95
C TYR A 420 31.82 -11.60 -28.06
N ARG A 421 32.44 -12.75 -27.79
CA ARG A 421 31.76 -14.05 -27.76
C ARG A 421 31.59 -14.53 -26.33
N ASP A 422 32.70 -14.83 -25.66
CA ASP A 422 32.68 -15.50 -24.36
C ASP A 422 32.76 -14.46 -23.22
N VAL A 423 31.61 -13.85 -22.93
CA VAL A 423 31.43 -12.87 -21.84
C VAL A 423 30.60 -13.50 -20.72
N ILE A 424 31.16 -13.51 -19.51
CA ILE A 424 30.42 -13.87 -18.30
C ILE A 424 29.94 -12.61 -17.58
N VAL A 425 28.75 -12.69 -16.98
CA VAL A 425 28.20 -11.62 -16.15
C VAL A 425 28.20 -12.11 -14.71
N LEU A 426 28.95 -11.41 -13.85
CA LEU A 426 28.96 -11.65 -12.41
C LEU A 426 28.15 -10.54 -11.74
N ASP A 427 27.11 -10.92 -11.01
CA ASP A 427 26.13 -9.99 -10.42
C ASP A 427 25.99 -10.26 -8.92
N PHE A 428 26.06 -9.21 -8.11
CA PHE A 428 25.86 -9.33 -6.66
C PHE A 428 24.39 -9.53 -6.32
N LYS A 429 24.09 -10.64 -5.63
CA LYS A 429 22.74 -10.87 -5.08
C LYS A 429 22.34 -9.75 -4.10
N SER A 430 21.48 -8.83 -4.57
CA SER A 430 20.91 -7.75 -3.75
C SER A 430 21.98 -6.88 -3.07
N LEU A 431 22.84 -6.24 -3.88
CA LEU A 431 23.99 -5.46 -3.40
C LEU A 431 23.63 -4.46 -2.29
N TYR A 432 22.71 -3.52 -2.51
CA TYR A 432 22.39 -2.48 -1.52
C TYR A 432 21.82 -3.04 -0.20
N PRO A 433 20.84 -3.97 -0.21
CA PRO A 433 20.45 -4.70 1.00
C PRO A 433 21.62 -5.38 1.72
N SER A 434 22.58 -5.94 0.98
CA SER A 434 23.78 -6.54 1.58
C SER A 434 24.69 -5.49 2.22
N ILE A 435 24.88 -4.32 1.60
CA ILE A 435 25.66 -3.20 2.16
C ILE A 435 25.03 -2.69 3.46
N ILE A 436 23.70 -2.50 3.48
CA ILE A 436 22.96 -2.11 4.69
C ILE A 436 23.27 -3.08 5.84
N ARG A 437 23.23 -4.39 5.56
CA ARG A 437 23.52 -5.45 6.55
C ARG A 437 24.98 -5.51 6.97
N THR A 438 25.93 -5.35 6.04
CA THR A 438 27.36 -5.48 6.34
C THR A 438 27.93 -4.26 7.06
N PHE A 439 27.46 -3.05 6.70
CA PHE A 439 27.99 -1.79 7.21
C PHE A 439 27.06 -1.08 8.20
N HIS A 440 25.96 -1.74 8.57
CA HIS A 440 24.96 -1.28 9.54
C HIS A 440 24.38 0.10 9.21
N VAL A 441 24.18 0.39 7.91
CA VAL A 441 23.60 1.67 7.49
C VAL A 441 22.16 1.74 7.99
N ASP A 442 21.90 2.62 8.94
CA ASP A 442 20.64 2.68 9.68
C ASP A 442 20.46 4.06 10.34
N PRO A 443 19.24 4.64 10.32
CA PRO A 443 18.98 5.94 10.94
C PRO A 443 19.37 5.99 12.43
N LEU A 444 19.00 4.97 13.22
CA LEU A 444 19.31 4.94 14.65
C LEU A 444 20.82 4.77 14.89
N ALA A 445 21.46 3.89 14.13
CA ALA A 445 22.90 3.64 14.23
C ALA A 445 23.72 4.90 13.95
N MET A 446 23.24 5.76 13.05
CA MET A 446 23.87 7.03 12.71
C MET A 446 23.84 8.01 13.89
N ILE A 447 22.68 8.19 14.55
CA ILE A 447 22.53 9.17 15.64
C ILE A 447 22.99 8.68 17.02
N LYS A 448 23.09 7.35 17.21
CA LYS A 448 23.45 6.79 18.52
C LYS A 448 24.90 7.11 18.85
N ALA A 449 25.14 7.96 19.85
CA ALA A 449 26.48 8.35 20.27
C ALA A 449 27.27 7.23 20.99
N GLY A 450 28.60 7.27 20.85
CA GLY A 450 29.55 6.39 21.56
C GLY A 450 29.67 4.97 20.98
N GLY A 451 30.53 4.17 21.62
CA GLY A 451 30.80 2.77 21.27
C GLY A 451 31.61 2.59 19.98
N ASP A 452 31.78 1.33 19.59
CA ASP A 452 32.39 0.97 18.32
C ASP A 452 31.50 1.39 17.14
N ARG A 453 32.12 2.00 16.12
CA ARG A 453 31.43 2.49 14.93
C ARG A 453 32.05 1.95 13.66
N ILE A 454 31.22 1.83 12.62
CA ILE A 454 31.61 1.49 11.27
C ILE A 454 31.64 2.80 10.46
N PRO A 455 32.75 3.13 9.78
CA PRO A 455 32.83 4.33 8.96
C PRO A 455 31.90 4.23 7.74
N GLY A 456 31.09 5.27 7.55
CA GLY A 456 30.31 5.51 6.35
C GLY A 456 30.99 6.55 5.46
N PHE A 457 30.18 7.30 4.72
CA PHE A 457 30.61 8.39 3.85
C PHE A 457 29.99 9.71 4.29
N LEU A 458 30.51 10.84 3.80
CA LEU A 458 30.08 12.19 4.20
C LEU A 458 30.12 12.38 5.74
N GLU A 459 31.23 11.95 6.34
CA GLU A 459 31.48 11.98 7.80
C GLU A 459 30.50 11.14 8.64
N ALA A 460 29.65 10.33 7.99
CA ALA A 460 28.78 9.40 8.67
C ALA A 460 29.58 8.27 9.31
N SER A 461 29.06 7.76 10.41
CA SER A 461 29.48 6.50 11.00
C SER A 461 28.28 5.85 11.65
N PHE A 462 28.29 4.52 11.73
CA PHE A 462 27.14 3.74 12.20
C PHE A 462 27.51 2.89 13.41
N SER A 463 26.66 2.86 14.43
CA SER A 463 26.88 2.00 15.58
C SER A 463 26.94 0.52 15.19
N LYS A 464 27.92 -0.22 15.75
CA LYS A 464 27.98 -1.68 15.59
C LYS A 464 26.86 -2.42 16.31
N ASN A 465 26.33 -1.85 17.41
CA ASN A 465 25.47 -2.57 18.35
C ASN A 465 24.02 -2.10 18.35
N TYR A 466 23.74 -0.90 17.82
CA TYR A 466 22.41 -0.30 17.84
C TYR A 466 21.97 0.02 16.41
N HIS A 467 21.18 -0.88 15.81
CA HIS A 467 20.65 -0.72 14.46
C HIS A 467 19.33 -1.49 14.31
N ILE A 468 18.42 -1.00 13.47
CA ILE A 468 17.11 -1.62 13.24
C ILE A 468 17.01 -2.16 11.81
N LEU A 469 17.33 -1.33 10.84
CA LEU A 469 17.17 -1.62 9.41
C LEU A 469 17.92 -2.87 8.95
N PRO A 470 19.19 -3.15 9.36
CA PRO A 470 19.84 -4.42 9.05
C PRO A 470 19.03 -5.65 9.46
N GLY A 471 18.39 -5.61 10.63
CA GLY A 471 17.53 -6.70 11.11
C GLY A 471 16.23 -6.81 10.31
N VAL A 472 15.63 -5.69 9.92
CA VAL A 472 14.45 -5.70 9.03
C VAL A 472 14.78 -6.31 7.67
N ILE A 473 15.93 -5.94 7.08
CA ILE A 473 16.37 -6.51 5.80
C ILE A 473 16.68 -8.00 5.94
N GLU A 474 17.27 -8.44 7.04
CA GLU A 474 17.48 -9.86 7.34
C GLU A 474 16.16 -10.64 7.39
N GLU A 475 15.18 -10.15 8.14
CA GLU A 475 13.84 -10.76 8.26
C GLU A 475 13.17 -10.89 6.87
N LEU A 476 13.23 -9.84 6.06
CA LEU A 476 12.71 -9.86 4.69
C LEU A 476 13.48 -10.86 3.80
N TRP A 477 14.81 -10.88 3.89
CA TRP A 477 15.62 -11.80 3.10
C TRP A 477 15.27 -13.26 3.41
N GLN A 478 15.16 -13.62 4.69
CA GLN A 478 14.77 -14.95 5.13
C GLN A 478 13.37 -15.32 4.64
N ALA A 479 12.41 -14.41 4.78
CA ALA A 479 11.05 -14.60 4.26
C ALA A 479 11.05 -14.83 2.73
N ARG A 480 11.96 -14.17 1.99
CA ARG A 480 12.09 -14.38 0.55
C ARG A 480 12.64 -15.75 0.19
N ASP A 481 13.68 -16.18 0.90
CA ASP A 481 14.26 -17.51 0.69
C ASP A 481 13.25 -18.61 1.06
N GLU A 482 12.41 -18.40 2.07
CA GLU A 482 11.28 -19.29 2.40
C GLU A 482 10.20 -19.28 1.32
N ALA A 483 9.79 -18.11 0.83
CA ALA A 483 8.82 -17.99 -0.27
C ALA A 483 9.29 -18.76 -1.52
N LYS A 484 10.59 -18.66 -1.86
CA LYS A 484 11.17 -19.45 -2.96
C LYS A 484 11.13 -20.95 -2.72
N LYS A 485 11.44 -21.41 -1.50
CA LYS A 485 11.37 -22.84 -1.13
C LYS A 485 9.95 -23.37 -1.24
N ASN A 486 8.97 -22.57 -0.86
CA ASN A 486 7.55 -22.93 -0.91
C ASN A 486 6.91 -22.69 -2.29
N SER A 487 7.70 -22.31 -3.31
CA SER A 487 7.20 -21.96 -4.65
C SER A 487 6.17 -20.82 -4.66
N ASP A 488 6.20 -19.94 -3.65
CA ASP A 488 5.40 -18.71 -3.57
C ASP A 488 6.07 -17.59 -4.39
N ALA A 489 5.81 -17.61 -5.70
CA ALA A 489 6.35 -16.62 -6.63
C ALA A 489 5.88 -15.19 -6.29
N ALA A 490 4.61 -15.01 -5.94
CA ALA A 490 4.02 -13.72 -5.59
C ALA A 490 4.66 -13.13 -4.32
N GLY A 491 4.82 -13.93 -3.28
CA GLY A 491 5.51 -13.55 -2.04
C GLY A 491 6.97 -13.20 -2.30
N SER A 492 7.70 -14.04 -3.04
CA SER A 492 9.11 -13.78 -3.38
C SER A 492 9.31 -12.47 -4.16
N GLN A 493 8.39 -12.15 -5.08
CA GLN A 493 8.41 -10.91 -5.85
C GLN A 493 8.07 -9.70 -4.99
N ALA A 494 7.00 -9.77 -4.17
CA ALA A 494 6.62 -8.70 -3.25
C ALA A 494 7.78 -8.34 -2.32
N ILE A 495 8.44 -9.35 -1.73
CA ILE A 495 9.58 -9.13 -0.83
C ILE A 495 10.76 -8.50 -1.56
N LYS A 496 11.07 -8.96 -2.78
CA LYS A 496 12.14 -8.37 -3.62
C LYS A 496 11.90 -6.88 -3.83
N ILE A 497 10.67 -6.50 -4.22
CA ILE A 497 10.29 -5.11 -4.46
C ILE A 497 10.43 -4.27 -3.18
N ILE A 498 9.92 -4.78 -2.04
CA ILE A 498 10.00 -4.08 -0.75
C ILE A 498 11.47 -3.87 -0.34
N MET A 499 12.28 -4.92 -0.34
CA MET A 499 13.71 -4.85 0.02
C MET A 499 14.46 -3.83 -0.83
N ASN A 500 14.27 -3.86 -2.15
CA ASN A 500 14.92 -2.91 -3.06
C ASN A 500 14.43 -1.47 -2.82
N SER A 501 13.19 -1.28 -2.38
CA SER A 501 12.67 0.06 -2.12
C SER A 501 13.24 0.70 -0.84
N PHE A 502 13.71 -0.08 0.15
CA PHE A 502 14.18 0.45 1.44
C PHE A 502 15.50 1.22 1.36
N TYR A 503 16.32 1.01 0.33
CA TYR A 503 17.43 1.93 0.08
C TYR A 503 16.90 3.27 -0.43
N GLY A 504 15.97 3.23 -1.39
CA GLY A 504 15.45 4.42 -2.07
C GLY A 504 14.70 5.35 -1.14
N VAL A 505 14.00 4.82 -0.12
CA VAL A 505 13.31 5.65 0.88
C VAL A 505 14.27 6.47 1.73
N LEU A 506 15.50 6.04 1.97
CA LEU A 506 16.46 6.84 2.74
C LEU A 506 17.03 8.02 1.92
N GLY A 507 16.88 7.96 0.60
CA GLY A 507 17.33 9.00 -0.34
C GLY A 507 16.22 9.95 -0.82
N THR A 508 14.98 9.82 -0.32
CA THR A 508 13.87 10.70 -0.71
C THR A 508 13.45 11.63 0.42
N PRO A 509 13.31 12.96 0.18
CA PRO A 509 12.83 13.91 1.18
C PRO A 509 11.45 13.58 1.76
N GLY A 510 10.66 12.78 1.04
CA GLY A 510 9.36 12.30 1.54
C GLY A 510 9.45 11.31 2.71
N CYS A 511 10.64 10.85 3.08
CA CYS A 511 10.88 9.97 4.22
C CYS A 511 11.30 10.76 5.45
N ARG A 512 10.72 10.44 6.62
CA ARG A 512 11.08 11.10 7.90
C ARG A 512 12.53 10.83 8.35
N PHE A 513 13.14 9.78 7.81
CA PHE A 513 14.54 9.42 8.08
C PHE A 513 15.47 9.77 6.92
N PHE A 514 15.03 10.64 6.01
CA PHE A 514 15.87 11.13 4.93
C PHE A 514 17.15 11.77 5.48
N ASP A 515 18.28 11.27 5.01
CA ASP A 515 19.58 11.88 5.24
C ASP A 515 20.52 11.49 4.10
N SER A 516 21.13 12.47 3.44
CA SER A 516 22.05 12.22 2.33
C SER A 516 23.23 11.34 2.74
N ARG A 517 23.63 11.36 4.02
CA ARG A 517 24.66 10.51 4.60
C ARG A 517 24.28 9.03 4.56
N LEU A 518 23.01 8.70 4.79
CA LEU A 518 22.50 7.32 4.73
C LEU A 518 22.55 6.79 3.30
N ALA A 519 21.94 7.53 2.36
CA ALA A 519 21.88 7.13 0.97
C ALA A 519 23.28 7.05 0.33
N SER A 520 24.13 8.06 0.55
CA SER A 520 25.49 8.10 0.00
C SER A 520 26.38 7.02 0.61
N SER A 521 26.19 6.67 1.88
CA SER A 521 26.97 5.57 2.50
C SER A 521 26.66 4.21 1.87
N ILE A 522 25.49 4.03 1.29
CA ILE A 522 25.13 2.82 0.54
C ILE A 522 25.73 2.88 -0.86
N THR A 523 25.46 3.95 -1.61
CA THR A 523 25.82 4.03 -3.02
C THR A 523 27.33 4.13 -3.22
N MET A 524 28.03 4.97 -2.46
CA MET A 524 29.49 5.10 -2.56
C MET A 524 30.21 3.81 -2.14
N ARG A 525 29.67 3.08 -1.15
CA ARG A 525 30.20 1.75 -0.82
C ARG A 525 30.00 0.77 -1.96
N GLY A 526 28.87 0.85 -2.67
CA GLY A 526 28.63 0.08 -3.90
C GLY A 526 29.68 0.38 -4.97
N HIS A 527 30.07 1.64 -5.14
CA HIS A 527 31.11 2.05 -6.09
C HIS A 527 32.47 1.42 -5.75
N GLU A 528 32.87 1.48 -4.47
CA GLU A 528 34.10 0.83 -4.00
C GLU A 528 34.07 -0.69 -4.20
N ILE A 529 32.94 -1.33 -3.93
CA ILE A 529 32.77 -2.79 -4.12
C ILE A 529 32.91 -3.15 -5.60
N LEU A 530 32.26 -2.40 -6.50
CA LEU A 530 32.30 -2.65 -7.93
C LEU A 530 33.72 -2.50 -8.49
N GLN A 531 34.41 -1.40 -8.13
CA GLN A 531 35.79 -1.14 -8.55
C GLN A 531 36.75 -2.20 -8.00
N LYS A 532 36.63 -2.54 -6.71
CA LYS A 532 37.46 -3.59 -6.12
C LYS A 532 37.20 -4.96 -6.75
N THR A 533 35.97 -5.25 -7.13
CA THR A 533 35.62 -6.52 -7.81
C THR A 533 36.24 -6.57 -9.20
N ARG A 534 36.19 -5.46 -9.96
CA ARG A 534 36.91 -5.33 -11.23
C ARG A 534 38.40 -5.61 -11.03
N ASP A 535 39.04 -4.89 -10.12
CA ASP A 535 40.49 -5.00 -9.89
C ASP A 535 40.89 -6.44 -9.52
N LEU A 536 40.11 -7.10 -8.66
CA LEU A 536 40.35 -8.50 -8.29
C LEU A 536 40.22 -9.48 -9.47
N ILE A 537 39.34 -9.20 -10.43
CA ILE A 537 39.17 -10.04 -11.63
C ILE A 537 40.31 -9.78 -12.62
N GLU A 538 40.70 -8.52 -12.80
CA GLU A 538 41.83 -8.12 -13.64
C GLU A 538 43.17 -8.67 -13.12
N ASP A 539 43.35 -8.69 -11.79
CA ASP A 539 44.50 -9.31 -11.13
C ASP A 539 44.58 -10.84 -11.37
N GLN A 540 43.47 -11.49 -11.72
CA GLN A 540 43.42 -12.91 -12.11
C GLN A 540 43.71 -13.13 -13.61
N GLY A 541 43.98 -12.06 -14.36
CA GLY A 541 44.32 -12.11 -15.79
C GLY A 541 43.11 -12.06 -16.73
N TYR A 542 41.91 -11.79 -16.23
CA TYR A 542 40.71 -11.62 -17.07
C TYR A 542 40.45 -10.14 -17.35
N THR A 543 39.87 -9.82 -18.50
CA THR A 543 39.52 -8.43 -18.82
C THR A 543 38.06 -8.14 -18.43
N VAL A 544 37.84 -7.07 -17.67
CA VAL A 544 36.49 -6.55 -17.40
C VAL A 544 36.14 -5.50 -18.45
N ILE A 545 35.12 -5.78 -19.27
CA ILE A 545 34.77 -4.95 -20.43
C ILE A 545 33.65 -3.95 -20.14
N TYR A 546 32.88 -4.16 -19.06
CA TYR A 546 31.80 -3.29 -18.64
C TYR A 546 31.39 -3.59 -17.18
N GLY A 547 30.68 -2.66 -16.54
CA GLY A 547 29.98 -2.91 -15.29
C GLY A 547 28.91 -1.86 -15.01
N ASP A 548 27.80 -2.29 -14.42
CA ASP A 548 26.69 -1.43 -14.06
C ASP A 548 26.22 -1.79 -12.65
N THR A 549 26.39 -0.83 -11.73
CA THR A 549 25.91 -0.82 -10.34
C THR A 549 26.41 -1.98 -9.47
N ASP A 550 25.93 -3.19 -9.74
CA ASP A 550 26.20 -4.42 -9.02
C ASP A 550 26.65 -5.59 -9.92
N SER A 551 26.87 -5.32 -11.21
CA SER A 551 27.31 -6.31 -12.20
C SER A 551 28.64 -5.95 -12.86
N VAL A 552 29.46 -6.96 -13.15
CA VAL A 552 30.68 -6.85 -13.98
C VAL A 552 30.66 -7.86 -15.12
N PHE A 553 31.09 -7.43 -16.30
CA PHE A 553 31.11 -8.21 -17.53
C PHE A 553 32.56 -8.58 -17.84
N VAL A 554 32.87 -9.86 -17.84
CA VAL A 554 34.24 -10.39 -17.91
C VAL A 554 34.42 -11.17 -19.20
N LEU A 555 35.47 -10.84 -19.96
CA LEU A 555 35.85 -11.54 -21.18
C LEU A 555 36.76 -12.73 -20.84
N LEU A 556 36.42 -13.92 -21.36
CA LEU A 556 37.17 -15.16 -21.12
C LEU A 556 38.27 -15.43 -22.15
N ASP A 557 38.27 -14.72 -23.29
CA ASP A 557 39.08 -15.03 -24.49
C ASP A 557 40.60 -14.77 -24.35
N GLN A 558 41.13 -14.51 -23.15
CA GLN A 558 42.55 -14.25 -22.92
C GLN A 558 43.31 -15.31 -22.10
N VAL A 559 42.70 -16.44 -21.75
CA VAL A 559 43.44 -17.54 -21.08
C VAL A 559 44.02 -18.49 -22.14
N GLU A 560 45.14 -18.12 -22.76
CA GLU A 560 46.07 -19.11 -23.32
C GLU A 560 46.76 -19.82 -22.14
N GLY A 561 46.70 -21.16 -22.15
CA GLY A 561 47.05 -22.03 -21.01
C GLY A 561 48.52 -22.17 -20.66
#